data_AF-A0A1H2ZME7-F1
#
_entry.id   AF-A0A1H2ZME7-F1
#
_cell.length_a   1.000
_cell.length_b   1.000
_cell.length_c   1.000
_cell.angle_alpha   90.00
_cell.angle_beta   90.00
_cell.angle_gamma   90.00
#
_symmetry.space_group_name_H-M   'P 1'
#
loop_
_entity.id
_entity.type
_entity.pdbx_description
1 polymer ?
#
loop_
_entity_poly.entity_id
_entity_poly.type
_entity_poly.pdbx_seq_one_letter_code
_entity_poly.pdbx_strand_id
1 'polypeptide(L)'
;MAFVNERKEDGTWQTIDRERNLVLQEVRGGRPQEPIEFNLNIAGENIYFNAFRRMKQLETKKYVVEWRIVQIFSSPLLKLDRSQLHALIEEALDAYGSTFSRKYVESLTVIFSPNL
;
A
#
# COMPACT_ATOMS: atom_id res chain seq x y z
N MET A 1 9.04 -0.09 -15.40
CA MET A 1 8.13 -1.13 -14.87
C MET A 1 7.49 -0.63 -13.59
N ALA A 2 6.31 -1.15 -13.24
CA ALA A 2 5.54 -0.75 -12.06
C ALA A 2 5.59 -1.84 -10.97
N PHE A 3 5.04 -1.53 -9.79
CA PHE A 3 4.92 -2.48 -8.68
C PHE A 3 4.25 -3.81 -9.09
N VAL A 4 4.77 -4.93 -8.59
CA VAL A 4 4.22 -6.28 -8.78
C VAL A 4 4.13 -7.03 -7.46
N ASN A 5 3.09 -7.84 -7.28
CA ASN A 5 2.98 -8.73 -6.13
C ASN A 5 3.82 -9.98 -6.34
N GLU A 6 4.54 -10.39 -5.29
CA GLU A 6 5.23 -11.67 -5.26
C GLU A 6 5.09 -12.33 -3.89
N ARG A 7 5.15 -13.66 -3.93
CA ARG A 7 5.13 -14.48 -2.73
C ARG A 7 6.56 -14.79 -2.33
N LYS A 8 6.90 -14.50 -1.08
CA LYS A 8 8.18 -14.84 -0.47
C LYS A 8 8.25 -16.33 -0.13
N GLU A 9 9.46 -16.81 0.12
CA GLU A 9 9.73 -18.20 0.52
C GLU A 9 9.04 -18.60 1.83
N ASP A 10 8.90 -17.64 2.76
CA ASP A 10 8.17 -17.83 4.03
C ASP A 10 6.63 -17.90 3.87
N GLY A 11 6.15 -17.79 2.63
CA GLY A 11 4.74 -17.87 2.27
C GLY A 11 3.99 -16.53 2.38
N THR A 12 4.63 -15.46 2.87
CA THR A 12 4.08 -14.10 2.94
C THR A 12 4.11 -13.42 1.56
N TRP A 13 3.39 -12.31 1.41
CA TRP A 13 3.35 -11.53 0.17
C TRP A 13 4.07 -10.19 0.35
N GLN A 14 4.70 -9.72 -0.71
CA GLN A 14 5.17 -8.35 -0.82
C GLN A 14 4.83 -7.77 -2.19
N THR A 15 4.85 -6.44 -2.27
CA THR A 15 4.63 -5.70 -3.50
C THR A 15 5.89 -4.91 -3.81
N ILE A 16 6.52 -5.17 -4.96
CA ILE A 16 7.86 -4.66 -5.25
C ILE A 16 7.95 -3.96 -6.60
N ASP A 17 8.78 -2.93 -6.66
CA ASP A 17 9.26 -2.32 -7.90
C ASP A 17 10.78 -2.54 -7.97
N ARG A 18 11.20 -3.46 -8.85
CA ARG A 18 12.62 -3.83 -8.97
C ARG A 18 13.47 -2.75 -9.63
N GLU A 19 12.91 -1.96 -10.55
CA GLU A 19 13.67 -0.93 -11.25
C GLU A 19 13.99 0.23 -10.31
N ARG A 20 13.03 0.59 -9.45
CA ARG A 20 13.18 1.67 -8.47
C ARG A 20 13.68 1.20 -7.09
N ASN A 21 13.93 -0.11 -6.94
CA ASN A 21 14.32 -0.74 -5.67
C ASN A 21 13.37 -0.35 -4.51
N LEU A 22 12.06 -0.53 -4.75
CA LEU A 22 11.00 -0.23 -3.79
C LEU A 22 10.32 -1.52 -3.34
N VAL A 23 10.00 -1.59 -2.05
CA VAL A 23 9.36 -2.77 -1.47
C VAL A 23 8.29 -2.33 -0.47
N LEU A 24 7.03 -2.66 -0.74
CA LEU A 24 5.91 -2.53 0.18
C LEU A 24 5.64 -3.87 0.87
N GLN A 25 5.57 -3.84 2.19
CA GLN A 25 5.30 -4.99 3.05
C GLN A 25 4.20 -4.66 4.05
N GLU A 26 3.31 -5.63 4.29
CA GLU A 26 2.42 -5.60 5.44
C GLU A 26 3.22 -6.00 6.69
N VAL A 27 3.30 -5.11 7.67
CA VAL A 27 4.00 -5.32 8.94
C VAL A 27 3.08 -5.97 9.97
N ARG A 28 1.83 -5.49 10.01
CA ARG A 28 0.78 -6.01 10.89
C ARG A 28 -0.56 -5.98 10.16
N GLY A 29 -1.19 -7.15 10.07
CA GLY A 29 -2.53 -7.29 9.52
C GLY A 29 -3.56 -6.56 10.36
N GLY A 30 -4.31 -5.66 9.72
CA GLY A 30 -5.36 -4.89 10.38
C GLY A 30 -6.54 -5.79 10.77
N ARG A 31 -7.00 -5.65 12.02
CA ARG A 31 -8.31 -6.16 12.46
C ARG A 31 -9.41 -5.24 11.92
N PRO A 32 -10.70 -5.63 11.93
CA PRO A 32 -11.78 -4.78 11.41
C PRO A 32 -11.83 -3.35 11.99
N GLN A 33 -11.25 -3.13 13.17
CA GLN A 33 -11.17 -1.83 13.86
C GLN A 33 -9.74 -1.28 13.98
N GLU A 34 -8.74 -1.97 13.45
CA GLU A 34 -7.33 -1.56 13.53
C GLU A 34 -6.80 -1.31 12.11
N PRO A 35 -6.04 -0.23 11.87
CA PRO A 35 -5.46 0.00 10.56
C PRO A 35 -4.43 -1.10 10.24
N ILE A 36 -4.22 -1.35 8.96
CA ILE A 36 -3.12 -2.17 8.49
C ILE A 36 -1.85 -1.33 8.56
N GLU A 37 -0.80 -1.87 9.16
CA GLU A 37 0.51 -1.23 9.23
C GLU A 37 1.36 -1.70 8.05
N PHE A 38 1.88 -0.75 7.28
CA PHE A 38 2.73 -1.00 6.13
C PHE A 38 4.13 -0.45 6.37
N ASN A 39 5.12 -1.09 5.74
CA ASN A 39 6.46 -0.56 5.53
C ASN A 39 6.68 -0.44 4.02
N LEU A 40 6.91 0.79 3.55
CA LEU A 40 7.43 1.07 2.22
C LEU A 40 8.92 1.37 2.32
N ASN A 41 9.74 0.43 1.89
CA ASN A 41 11.16 0.61 1.75
C ASN A 41 11.47 1.32 0.41
N ILE A 42 12.13 2.47 0.49
CA ILE A 42 12.59 3.26 -0.65
C ILE A 42 14.12 3.25 -0.65
N ALA A 43 14.73 2.42 -1.48
CA ALA A 43 16.19 2.34 -1.60
C ALA A 43 16.94 2.18 -0.26
N GLY A 44 16.37 1.41 0.68
CA GLY A 44 16.93 1.18 2.01
C GLY A 44 16.32 2.03 3.13
N GLU A 45 15.63 3.13 2.82
CA GLU A 45 14.93 3.96 3.80
C GLU A 45 13.53 3.38 4.07
N ASN A 46 13.18 3.15 5.34
CA ASN A 46 11.87 2.60 5.70
C ASN A 46 10.88 3.71 6.04
N ILE A 47 9.73 3.67 5.38
CA ILE A 47 8.60 4.56 5.65
C ILE A 47 7.43 3.72 6.13
N TYR A 48 6.98 3.99 7.35
CA TYR A 48 5.85 3.27 7.93
C TYR A 48 4.59 4.08 7.73
N PHE A 49 3.48 3.44 7.39
CA PHE A 49 2.20 4.13 7.34
C PHE A 49 1.05 3.20 7.72
N ASN A 50 -0.01 3.81 8.22
CA ASN A 50 -1.21 3.11 8.69
C ASN A 50 -2.37 3.42 7.75
N ALA A 51 -3.04 2.38 7.28
CA ALA A 51 -4.17 2.52 6.35
C ALA A 51 -5.36 1.64 6.73
N PHE A 52 -6.55 2.21 6.70
CA PHE A 52 -7.79 1.44 6.74
C PHE A 52 -8.16 1.00 5.32
N ARG A 53 -8.57 -0.26 5.19
CA ARG A 53 -9.12 -0.80 3.95
C ARG A 53 -10.63 -0.91 4.04
N ARG A 54 -11.35 -0.25 3.14
CA ARG A 54 -12.78 -0.47 2.92
C ARG A 54 -12.97 -1.15 1.57
N MET A 55 -13.72 -2.25 1.57
CA MET A 55 -14.07 -2.96 0.34
C MET A 55 -15.58 -2.97 0.19
N LYS A 56 -16.07 -2.53 -0.97
CA LYS A 56 -17.48 -2.64 -1.34
C LYS A 56 -17.60 -3.55 -2.55
N GLN A 57 -18.36 -4.62 -2.42
CA GLN A 57 -18.73 -5.45 -3.56
C GLN A 57 -19.83 -4.73 -4.35
N LEU A 58 -19.67 -4.62 -5.68
CA LEU A 58 -20.67 -4.02 -6.56
C LEU A 58 -21.66 -5.09 -7.04
N GLU A 59 -21.23 -5.91 -8.01
CA GLU A 59 -21.94 -7.06 -8.60
C GLU A 59 -20.93 -8.18 -8.88
N THR A 60 -21.37 -9.38 -9.27
CA THR A 60 -20.60 -10.65 -9.36
C THR A 60 -19.07 -10.49 -9.43
N LYS A 61 -18.41 -10.68 -8.28
CA LYS A 61 -16.95 -10.77 -8.10
C LYS A 61 -16.13 -9.50 -8.41
N LYS A 62 -16.76 -8.33 -8.56
CA LYS A 62 -16.07 -7.03 -8.67
C LYS A 62 -16.13 -6.23 -7.37
N TYR A 63 -15.01 -5.61 -7.01
CA TYR A 63 -14.84 -4.84 -5.79
C TYR A 63 -14.40 -3.41 -6.10
N VAL A 64 -14.91 -2.46 -5.32
CA VAL A 64 -14.33 -1.14 -5.14
C VAL A 64 -13.53 -1.16 -3.86
N VAL A 65 -12.27 -0.76 -3.94
CA VAL A 65 -11.35 -0.71 -2.81
C VAL A 65 -11.02 0.74 -2.49
N GLU A 66 -11.20 1.12 -1.24
CA GLU A 66 -10.77 2.41 -0.72
C GLU A 66 -9.74 2.19 0.38
N TRP A 67 -8.59 2.84 0.22
CA TRP A 67 -7.57 2.97 1.24
C TRP A 67 -7.65 4.34 1.87
N ARG A 68 -7.74 4.40 3.20
CA ARG A 68 -7.66 5.65 3.94
C ARG A 68 -6.38 5.67 4.75
N ILE A 69 -5.42 6.50 4.33
CA ILE A 69 -4.16 6.70 5.04
C ILE A 69 -4.43 7.62 6.22
N VAL A 70 -4.02 7.20 7.41
CA VAL A 70 -4.27 7.93 8.66
C VAL A 70 -3.01 8.42 9.35
N GLN A 71 -1.86 7.77 9.11
CA GLN A 71 -0.57 8.14 9.69
C GLN A 71 0.55 7.76 8.72
N ILE A 72 1.58 8.60 8.63
CA ILE A 72 2.83 8.33 7.91
C ILE A 72 3.98 8.69 8.85
N PHE A 73 4.92 7.77 9.00
CA PHE A 73 6.13 7.92 9.78
C PHE A 73 7.32 7.75 8.84
N SER A 74 7.98 8.86 8.53
CA SER A 74 9.16 8.90 7.67
C SER A 74 10.36 9.45 8.42
N SER A 75 11.56 9.03 8.03
CA SER A 75 12.79 9.64 8.49
C SER A 75 12.84 11.12 8.08
N PRO A 76 13.31 12.04 8.95
CA PRO A 76 13.54 13.43 8.56
C PRO A 76 14.67 13.58 7.53
N LEU A 77 15.46 12.53 7.31
CA LEU A 77 16.54 12.50 6.30
C LEU A 77 16.03 12.05 4.92
N LEU A 78 14.75 11.67 4.79
CA LEU A 78 14.16 11.27 3.53
C LEU A 78 14.18 12.45 2.55
N LYS A 79 14.94 12.31 1.47
CA LYS A 79 15.05 13.32 0.40
C LYS A 79 13.91 13.20 -0.62
N LEU A 80 12.69 13.10 -0.13
CA LEU A 80 11.50 12.95 -0.94
C LEU A 80 10.45 13.94 -0.43
N ASP A 81 9.90 14.74 -1.33
CA ASP A 81 8.86 15.66 -0.91
C ASP A 81 7.54 14.91 -0.62
N ARG A 82 6.62 15.57 0.08
CA ARG A 82 5.34 14.98 0.49
C ARG A 82 4.52 14.49 -0.70
N SER A 83 4.51 15.22 -1.81
CA SER A 83 3.73 14.88 -3.00
C SER A 83 4.29 13.61 -3.66
N GLN A 84 5.61 13.52 -3.78
CA GLN A 84 6.30 12.33 -4.27
C GLN A 84 6.02 11.13 -3.37
N LEU A 85 6.00 11.33 -2.05
CA LEU A 85 5.77 10.23 -1.10
C LEU A 85 4.35 9.71 -1.24
N HIS A 86 3.38 10.62 -1.33
CA HIS A 86 1.99 10.25 -1.53
C HIS A 86 1.82 9.47 -2.83
N ALA A 87 2.37 9.96 -3.95
CA ALA A 87 2.31 9.25 -5.23
C ALA A 87 2.89 7.83 -5.14
N LEU A 88 4.02 7.65 -4.44
CA LEU A 88 4.60 6.32 -4.26
C LEU A 88 3.73 5.40 -3.40
N ILE A 89 3.11 5.92 -2.33
CA ILE A 89 2.16 5.15 -1.51
C ILE A 89 0.94 4.77 -2.34
N GLU A 90 0.41 5.68 -3.18
CA GLU A 90 -0.71 5.41 -4.08
C GLU A 90 -0.38 4.29 -5.08
N GLU A 91 0.75 4.40 -5.76
CA GLU A 91 1.21 3.38 -6.71
C GLU A 91 1.40 2.01 -6.04
N ALA A 92 2.02 2.01 -4.85
CA ALA A 92 2.27 0.78 -4.11
C ALA A 92 0.96 0.11 -3.66
N LEU A 93 -0.02 0.90 -3.18
CA LEU A 93 -1.33 0.39 -2.75
C LEU A 93 -2.25 0.01 -3.90
N ASP A 94 -2.14 0.64 -5.07
CA ASP A 94 -2.87 0.20 -6.27
C ASP A 94 -2.42 -1.18 -6.73
N ALA A 95 -1.12 -1.44 -6.63
CA ALA A 95 -0.55 -2.76 -6.89
C ALA A 95 -0.78 -3.76 -5.74
N TYR A 96 -0.91 -3.30 -4.49
CA TYR A 96 -1.07 -4.16 -3.32
C TYR A 96 -2.35 -5.01 -3.39
N GLY A 97 -2.16 -6.33 -3.57
CA GLY A 97 -3.24 -7.27 -3.86
C GLY A 97 -3.13 -8.61 -3.14
N SER A 98 -2.46 -8.65 -1.97
CA SER A 98 -2.08 -9.87 -1.24
C SER A 98 -3.21 -10.90 -1.03
N THR A 99 -4.48 -10.49 -1.18
CA THR A 99 -5.65 -11.37 -1.08
C THR A 99 -6.61 -11.31 -2.27
N PHE A 100 -6.48 -10.33 -3.17
CA PHE A 100 -7.35 -10.17 -4.34
C PHE A 100 -6.51 -9.77 -5.55
N SER A 101 -6.55 -10.60 -6.60
CA SER A 101 -5.99 -10.22 -7.89
C SER A 101 -6.65 -8.91 -8.36
N ARG A 102 -5.85 -7.93 -8.80
CA ARG A 102 -6.32 -6.63 -9.33
C ARG A 102 -7.43 -6.79 -10.38
N LYS A 103 -7.49 -7.93 -11.08
CA LYS A 103 -8.56 -8.31 -12.03
C LYS A 103 -9.98 -8.33 -11.44
N TYR A 104 -10.11 -8.41 -10.11
CA TYR A 104 -11.40 -8.37 -9.41
C TYR A 104 -11.69 -6.98 -8.82
N VAL A 105 -10.82 -6.00 -9.00
CA VAL A 105 -10.98 -4.64 -8.50
C VAL A 105 -11.38 -3.74 -9.65
N GLU A 106 -12.60 -3.21 -9.61
CA GLU A 106 -13.12 -2.27 -10.62
C GLU A 106 -12.44 -0.91 -10.48
N SER A 107 -12.40 -0.39 -9.25
CA SER A 107 -11.72 0.86 -8.93
C SER A 107 -11.03 0.77 -7.58
N LEU A 108 -9.92 1.50 -7.48
CA LEU A 108 -9.16 1.67 -6.26
C LEU A 108 -8.92 3.16 -6.04
N THR A 109 -9.10 3.61 -4.81
CA THR A 109 -8.84 5.01 -4.44
C THR A 109 -8.05 5.02 -3.14
N VAL A 110 -7.06 5.90 -3.09
CA VAL A 110 -6.26 6.16 -1.89
C VAL A 110 -6.59 7.58 -1.43
N ILE A 111 -6.93 7.72 -0.16
CA ILE A 111 -7.34 8.99 0.44
C ILE A 111 -6.40 9.27 1.60
N PHE A 112 -5.67 10.39 1.51
CA PHE A 112 -4.84 10.89 2.60
C PHE A 112 -5.68 11.76 3.53
N SER A 113 -5.53 11.53 4.85
CA SER A 113 -6.17 12.41 5.83
C SER A 113 -5.61 13.84 5.70
N PRO A 114 -6.41 14.91 5.93
CA PRO A 114 -6.03 16.29 5.59
C PRO A 114 -4.72 16.81 6.22
N ASN A 115 -4.29 16.21 7.32
CA ASN A 115 -3.12 16.63 8.10
C ASN A 115 -1.88 15.74 7.87
N LEU A 116 -1.88 14.88 6.85
CA LEU A 116 -0.77 13.99 6.49
C LEU A 116 0.06 14.56 5.36
#